data_AF-A0A8C1SK43-F1
#
_entry.id   AF-A0A8C1SK43-F1
#
_cell.length_a   1.000
_cell.length_b   1.000
_cell.length_c   1.000
_cell.angle_alpha   90.00
_cell.angle_beta   90.00
_cell.angle_gamma   90.00
#
_symmetry.space_group_name_H-M   'P 1'
#
loop_
_entity.id
_entity.type
_entity.pdbx_description
1 polymer ?
#
loop_
_entity_poly.entity_id
_entity_poly.type
_entity_poly.pdbx_seq_one_letter_code
_entity_poly.pdbx_strand_id
1 'polypeptide(L)'
;MAKRVAVIGAGSSGLTSIKCCLDEGLEPVCFESSDDIGGLWKFKEQPEADRCSIYRSVIVNTSKEMMCYSDFPMPDHFPNYVNNSTLLQYIRLYAGHFNLLKHIHFQTTVRSVRQRPDFSNSGQWEVVTVDRDGREETHVFDGVLVCAGHYTQPIKPLSDFPGIDTFPGTIIHSWEYKDSDPYLGKRVVVVGIGNSGGDIAVELSRVCEKTFLSTRKGAWVIGRVVDRGLPLDMVMMTRARDLFYWLLPRALLNLIFERILNQRYDHKLYGLQPVHRILDHHIVINDDLPGRILLGDLAMKSNVQKFQGSMVFFNDGTVEEKIDAVILCTGYDYKFPFLPTSLSSGSDGDLKLYRRIFPPSLERPTLAILGLFQTKGAIMPAVELQARWASRVIAGLNHLPPAEKMVKSIEKDVQANLKSYPSPKLAALQVDHIPYIDSIAKEVGVHPNIAWLLLKDPAVGLRVFFGPCSPYQFRLNGPGHWSGARQAILTQWDRVAKPMKTRSIPEPSSFGLISWLGLSGGAALIFALMAMQIFPLFLNND
;
A
#
# COMPACT_ATOMS: atom_id res chain seq x y z
N MET A 1 14.70 -20.30 27.76
CA MET A 1 15.14 -18.95 27.29
C MET A 1 14.12 -18.47 26.27
N ALA A 2 13.87 -17.18 26.19
CA ALA A 2 13.02 -16.63 25.13
C ALA A 2 13.73 -16.80 23.78
N LYS A 3 12.96 -17.01 22.70
CA LYS A 3 13.51 -17.21 21.35
C LYS A 3 14.03 -15.88 20.81
N ARG A 4 15.26 -15.87 20.27
CA ARG A 4 15.87 -14.70 19.64
C ARG A 4 15.44 -14.60 18.19
N VAL A 5 14.97 -13.43 17.77
CA VAL A 5 14.43 -13.21 16.41
C VAL A 5 15.18 -12.07 15.72
N ALA A 6 15.76 -12.35 14.56
CA ALA A 6 16.34 -11.32 13.70
C ALA A 6 15.23 -10.58 12.94
N VAL A 7 15.24 -9.25 12.96
CA VAL A 7 14.36 -8.41 12.14
C VAL A 7 15.21 -7.63 11.14
N ILE A 8 15.01 -7.86 9.84
CA ILE A 8 15.86 -7.26 8.79
C ILE A 8 15.17 -6.02 8.22
N GLY A 9 15.67 -4.84 8.60
CA GLY A 9 15.14 -3.52 8.21
C GLY A 9 14.18 -2.94 9.25
N ALA A 10 14.34 -1.65 9.55
CA ALA A 10 13.56 -0.84 10.50
C ALA A 10 12.57 0.11 9.79
N GLY A 11 12.03 -0.31 8.64
CA GLY A 11 10.88 0.34 8.01
C GLY A 11 9.58 0.11 8.79
N SER A 12 8.44 0.51 8.21
CA SER A 12 7.12 0.30 8.84
C SER A 12 6.83 -1.17 9.18
N SER A 13 7.30 -2.11 8.34
CA SER A 13 7.19 -3.55 8.61
C SER A 13 8.08 -4.00 9.76
N GLY A 14 9.30 -3.46 9.84
CA GLY A 14 10.28 -3.81 10.86
C GLY A 14 9.86 -3.40 12.26
N LEU A 15 9.42 -2.16 12.41
CA LEU A 15 9.01 -1.62 13.71
C LEU A 15 7.83 -2.39 14.31
N THR A 16 6.79 -2.66 13.51
CA THR A 16 5.68 -3.49 14.01
C THR A 16 6.10 -4.93 14.29
N SER A 17 7.12 -5.45 13.59
CA SER A 17 7.68 -6.78 13.86
C SER A 17 8.40 -6.86 15.19
N ILE A 18 9.23 -5.85 15.52
CA ILE A 18 9.86 -5.72 16.84
C ILE A 18 8.77 -5.68 17.91
N LYS A 19 7.75 -4.83 17.74
CA LYS A 19 6.64 -4.69 18.67
C LYS A 19 5.87 -6.00 18.88
N CYS A 20 5.54 -6.71 17.79
CA CYS A 20 4.82 -7.99 17.88
C CYS A 20 5.68 -9.11 18.49
N CYS A 21 7.00 -9.10 18.26
CA CYS A 21 7.91 -10.01 18.95
C CYS A 21 7.87 -9.78 20.47
N LEU A 22 7.92 -8.52 20.92
CA LEU A 22 7.84 -8.17 22.33
C LEU A 22 6.49 -8.56 22.95
N ASP A 23 5.38 -8.30 22.25
CA ASP A 23 4.03 -8.68 22.67
C ASP A 23 3.89 -10.20 22.94
N GLU A 24 4.61 -11.02 22.19
CA GLU A 24 4.57 -12.49 22.26
C GLU A 24 5.74 -13.10 23.06
N GLY A 25 6.50 -12.26 23.80
CA GLY A 25 7.58 -12.72 24.68
C GLY A 25 8.84 -13.22 23.97
N LEU A 26 9.08 -12.78 22.74
CA LEU A 26 10.29 -13.04 21.95
C LEU A 26 11.35 -11.95 22.19
N GLU A 27 12.60 -12.24 21.85
CA GLU A 27 13.72 -11.30 21.96
C GLU A 27 14.14 -10.80 20.56
N PRO A 28 13.60 -9.67 20.07
CA PRO A 28 13.95 -9.16 18.75
C PRO A 28 15.30 -8.44 18.76
N VAL A 29 16.08 -8.66 17.70
CA VAL A 29 17.26 -7.87 17.32
C VAL A 29 17.07 -7.43 15.88
N CYS A 30 16.99 -6.12 15.67
CA CYS A 30 16.76 -5.53 14.37
C CYS A 30 18.05 -4.97 13.78
N PHE A 31 18.31 -5.27 12.50
CA PHE A 31 19.43 -4.73 11.75
C PHE A 31 18.90 -3.78 10.68
N GLU A 32 19.26 -2.50 10.80
CA GLU A 32 18.90 -1.45 9.84
C GLU A 32 20.15 -0.98 9.13
N SER A 33 20.15 -1.08 7.81
CA SER A 33 21.31 -0.70 6.99
C SER A 33 21.58 0.81 7.03
N SER A 34 20.54 1.63 7.21
CA SER A 34 20.63 3.09 7.26
C SER A 34 20.86 3.61 8.67
N ASP A 35 20.97 4.93 8.77
CA ASP A 35 21.28 5.68 9.99
C ASP A 35 20.05 6.00 10.86
N ASP A 36 18.82 5.65 10.43
CA ASP A 36 17.58 5.94 11.14
C ASP A 36 16.46 5.00 10.70
N ILE A 37 15.31 5.05 11.37
CA ILE A 37 14.12 4.25 11.06
C ILE A 37 13.30 4.84 9.89
N GLY A 38 12.29 4.09 9.47
CA GLY A 38 11.22 4.57 8.57
C GLY A 38 11.38 4.11 7.11
N GLY A 39 12.59 3.73 6.70
CA GLY A 39 12.85 3.19 5.36
C GLY A 39 12.35 4.14 4.26
N LEU A 40 11.40 3.68 3.44
CA LEU A 40 10.76 4.45 2.36
C LEU A 40 10.32 5.86 2.79
N TRP A 41 9.81 6.01 4.01
CA TRP A 41 9.23 7.27 4.48
C TRP A 41 10.25 8.27 5.01
N LYS A 42 11.53 7.89 5.13
CA LYS A 42 12.62 8.83 5.38
C LYS A 42 13.10 9.39 4.04
N PHE A 43 12.59 10.55 3.67
CA PHE A 43 13.06 11.27 2.49
C PHE A 43 14.57 11.58 2.61
N LYS A 44 15.29 11.36 1.51
CA LYS A 44 16.70 11.73 1.33
C LYS A 44 16.87 12.41 -0.02
N GLU A 45 17.72 13.43 -0.06
CA GLU A 45 18.02 14.19 -1.28
C GLU A 45 18.64 13.30 -2.37
N GLN A 46 19.56 12.41 -1.97
CA GLN A 46 20.21 11.50 -2.91
C GLN A 46 19.64 10.08 -2.74
N PRO A 47 19.27 9.41 -3.85
CA PRO A 47 18.92 8.00 -3.79
C PRO A 47 20.16 7.16 -3.44
N GLU A 48 19.96 6.10 -2.67
CA GLU A 48 21.02 5.19 -2.25
C GLU A 48 20.77 3.81 -2.84
N ALA A 49 21.80 3.20 -3.44
CA ALA A 49 21.67 1.89 -4.08
C ALA A 49 21.06 0.85 -3.12
N ASP A 50 20.23 -0.03 -3.69
CA ASP A 50 19.49 -1.08 -2.98
C ASP A 50 18.52 -0.59 -1.89
N ARG A 51 18.24 0.72 -1.82
CA ARG A 51 17.24 1.31 -0.92
C ARG A 51 16.08 1.93 -1.70
N CYS A 52 14.91 1.90 -1.08
CA CYS A 52 13.75 2.61 -1.59
C CYS A 52 14.02 4.12 -1.61
N SER A 53 13.43 4.82 -2.58
CA SER A 53 13.56 6.27 -2.75
C SER A 53 12.17 6.87 -2.98
N ILE A 54 11.97 8.07 -2.47
CA ILE A 54 10.77 8.89 -2.68
C ILE A 54 11.16 10.31 -3.12
N TYR A 55 10.24 10.98 -3.79
CA TYR A 55 10.30 12.40 -4.09
C TYR A 55 9.71 13.24 -2.94
N ARG A 56 10.14 14.50 -2.83
CA ARG A 56 9.88 15.35 -1.65
C ARG A 56 8.40 15.56 -1.37
N SER A 57 7.62 15.71 -2.43
CA SER A 57 6.19 16.05 -2.39
C SER A 57 5.27 14.85 -2.14
N VAL A 58 5.79 13.63 -1.93
CA VAL A 58 4.93 12.44 -1.78
C VAL A 58 3.97 12.59 -0.57
N ILE A 59 2.69 12.35 -0.84
CA ILE A 59 1.59 12.27 0.12
C ILE A 59 1.04 10.85 0.08
N VAL A 60 0.68 10.32 1.25
CA VAL A 60 0.07 8.99 1.33
C VAL A 60 -1.26 8.94 0.56
N ASN A 61 -1.59 7.74 0.06
CA ASN A 61 -2.85 7.50 -0.65
C ASN A 61 -3.93 6.86 0.24
N THR A 62 -3.63 6.66 1.52
CA THR A 62 -4.56 6.13 2.53
C THR A 62 -4.66 7.07 3.72
N SER A 63 -5.84 7.16 4.32
CA SER A 63 -6.15 8.13 5.35
C SER A 63 -5.60 7.72 6.72
N LYS A 64 -5.42 8.71 7.61
CA LYS A 64 -4.74 8.53 8.90
C LYS A 64 -5.38 7.46 9.80
N GLU A 65 -6.71 7.34 9.80
CA GLU A 65 -7.44 6.35 10.61
C GLU A 65 -7.45 4.96 9.97
N MET A 66 -7.14 4.85 8.67
CA MET A 66 -7.03 3.58 7.95
C MET A 66 -5.58 3.08 7.90
N MET A 67 -4.62 4.00 7.95
CA MET A 67 -3.19 3.71 7.80
C MET A 67 -2.44 3.49 9.12
N CYS A 68 -2.96 3.94 10.26
CA CYS A 68 -2.30 3.74 11.56
C CYS A 68 -2.14 2.25 11.96
N TYR A 69 -1.24 1.97 12.89
CA TYR A 69 -1.21 0.69 13.60
C TYR A 69 -2.46 0.55 14.51
N SER A 70 -2.91 -0.69 14.69
CA SER A 70 -4.22 -1.03 15.26
C SER A 70 -4.42 -0.63 16.73
N ASP A 71 -3.34 -0.40 17.48
CA ASP A 71 -3.33 0.03 18.87
C ASP A 71 -2.66 1.39 19.09
N PHE A 72 -2.42 2.14 18.00
CA PHE A 72 -1.75 3.43 18.06
C PHE A 72 -2.30 4.39 16.98
N PRO A 73 -3.46 5.04 17.22
CA PRO A 73 -4.02 6.04 16.31
C PRO A 73 -3.03 7.16 15.98
N MET A 74 -3.09 7.72 14.77
CA MET A 74 -2.35 8.96 14.47
C MET A 74 -2.87 10.12 15.34
N PRO A 75 -2.03 11.10 15.70
CA PRO A 75 -2.47 12.27 16.46
C PRO A 75 -3.65 12.98 15.80
N ASP A 76 -4.60 13.44 16.60
CA ASP A 76 -5.86 13.96 16.09
C ASP A 76 -5.73 15.25 15.27
N HIS A 77 -4.66 16.03 15.50
CA HIS A 77 -4.32 17.24 14.75
C HIS A 77 -3.65 16.95 13.41
N PHE A 78 -3.22 15.72 13.12
CA PHE A 78 -2.65 15.38 11.83
C PHE A 78 -3.71 15.49 10.73
N PRO A 79 -3.34 15.93 9.51
CA PRO A 79 -4.25 15.93 8.37
C PRO A 79 -4.67 14.50 8.02
N ASN A 80 -5.80 14.36 7.34
CA ASN A 80 -6.32 13.03 6.98
C ASN A 80 -5.42 12.28 6.01
N TYR A 81 -4.75 12.99 5.10
CA TYR A 81 -3.67 12.45 4.28
C TYR A 81 -2.40 13.20 4.65
N VAL A 82 -1.37 12.46 5.06
CA VAL A 82 -0.10 13.01 5.57
C VAL A 82 0.98 12.95 4.49
N ASN A 83 1.88 13.94 4.47
CA ASN A 83 3.10 13.86 3.68
C ASN A 83 4.11 12.89 4.32
N ASN A 84 5.19 12.56 3.60
CA ASN A 84 6.24 11.66 4.09
C ASN A 84 6.84 12.10 5.44
N SER A 85 7.09 13.39 5.65
CA SER A 85 7.71 13.90 6.88
C SER A 85 6.80 13.77 8.10
N THR A 86 5.50 14.04 7.93
CA THR A 86 4.48 13.85 8.97
C THR A 86 4.27 12.36 9.25
N LEU A 87 4.31 11.50 8.23
CA LEU A 87 4.25 10.05 8.44
C LEU A 87 5.49 9.53 9.18
N LEU A 88 6.69 10.00 8.84
CA LEU A 88 7.92 9.66 9.57
C LEU A 88 7.83 10.12 11.04
N GLN A 89 7.22 11.27 11.31
CA GLN A 89 6.94 11.71 12.67
C GLN A 89 6.04 10.72 13.41
N TYR A 90 4.95 10.25 12.79
CA TYR A 90 4.10 9.20 13.38
C TYR A 90 4.89 7.90 13.65
N ILE A 91 5.74 7.48 12.72
CA ILE A 91 6.59 6.30 12.87
C ILE A 91 7.54 6.45 14.07
N ARG A 92 8.14 7.64 14.27
CA ARG A 92 8.97 7.95 15.44
C ARG A 92 8.17 7.97 16.75
N LEU A 93 6.94 8.51 16.72
CA LEU A 93 6.03 8.46 17.88
C LEU A 93 5.72 7.01 18.27
N TYR A 94 5.43 6.15 17.30
CA TYR A 94 5.18 4.72 17.52
C TYR A 94 6.42 4.03 18.12
N ALA A 95 7.60 4.25 17.52
CA ALA A 95 8.84 3.65 18.00
C ALA A 95 9.21 4.11 19.42
N GLY A 96 8.97 5.39 19.75
CA GLY A 96 9.16 5.93 21.09
C GLY A 96 8.16 5.37 22.10
N HIS A 97 6.87 5.33 21.75
CA HIS A 97 5.80 4.87 22.62
C HIS A 97 6.00 3.42 23.08
N PHE A 98 6.38 2.53 22.16
CA PHE A 98 6.64 1.12 22.45
C PHE A 98 8.10 0.81 22.79
N ASN A 99 8.96 1.83 22.94
CA ASN A 99 10.38 1.70 23.28
C ASN A 99 11.15 0.72 22.36
N LEU A 100 10.95 0.85 21.05
CA LEU A 100 11.45 -0.09 20.04
C LEU A 100 12.91 0.17 19.65
N LEU A 101 13.38 1.41 19.79
CA LEU A 101 14.69 1.84 19.29
C LEU A 101 15.87 1.07 19.89
N LYS A 102 15.76 0.64 21.15
CA LYS A 102 16.81 -0.14 21.84
C LYS A 102 17.09 -1.51 21.21
N HIS A 103 16.19 -2.00 20.35
CA HIS A 103 16.34 -3.28 19.65
C HIS A 103 16.98 -3.12 18.26
N ILE A 104 17.33 -1.90 17.85
CA ILE A 104 17.77 -1.60 16.49
C ILE A 104 19.27 -1.29 16.46
N HIS A 105 19.98 -2.03 15.62
CA HIS A 105 21.36 -1.78 15.25
C HIS A 105 21.37 -1.05 13.91
N PHE A 106 21.57 0.27 13.95
CA PHE A 106 21.69 1.11 12.75
C PHE A 106 23.03 0.90 12.05
N GLN A 107 23.08 1.32 10.78
CA GLN A 107 24.26 1.21 9.92
C GLN A 107 24.83 -0.22 9.90
N THR A 108 23.94 -1.20 9.99
CA THR A 108 24.27 -2.63 10.07
C THR A 108 23.48 -3.36 8.99
N THR A 109 24.18 -3.75 7.93
CA THR A 109 23.57 -4.39 6.75
C THR A 109 23.63 -5.90 6.89
N VAL A 110 22.50 -6.59 6.71
CA VAL A 110 22.49 -8.06 6.65
C VAL A 110 23.02 -8.51 5.29
N ARG A 111 24.13 -9.25 5.32
CA ARG A 111 24.81 -9.77 4.12
C ARG A 111 24.31 -11.15 3.73
N SER A 112 24.05 -12.03 4.71
CA SER A 112 23.50 -13.35 4.43
C SER A 112 22.68 -13.91 5.58
N VAL A 113 21.68 -14.73 5.24
CA VAL A 113 20.84 -15.50 6.14
C VAL A 113 20.89 -16.95 5.66
N ARG A 114 21.39 -17.87 6.49
CA ARG A 114 21.57 -19.28 6.10
C ARG A 114 20.98 -20.20 7.14
N GLN A 115 20.39 -21.31 6.70
CA GLN A 115 19.99 -22.38 7.60
C GLN A 115 21.23 -22.96 8.27
N ARG A 116 21.20 -23.19 9.58
CA ARG A 116 22.29 -23.90 10.26
C ARG A 116 22.33 -25.38 9.82
N PRO A 117 23.48 -26.06 9.96
CA PRO A 117 23.58 -27.49 9.62
C PRO A 117 22.56 -28.38 10.34
N ASP A 118 22.10 -27.98 11.54
CA ASP A 118 21.11 -28.70 12.34
C ASP A 118 19.67 -28.17 12.16
N PHE A 119 19.39 -27.38 11.12
CA PHE A 119 18.11 -26.67 10.92
C PHE A 119 16.87 -27.57 11.00
N SER A 120 16.93 -28.80 10.49
CA SER A 120 15.82 -29.77 10.58
C SER A 120 15.40 -30.05 12.02
N ASN A 121 16.33 -29.92 12.99
CA ASN A 121 16.07 -30.06 14.41
C ASN A 121 15.89 -28.71 15.11
N SER A 122 16.82 -27.77 14.89
CA SER A 122 16.89 -26.49 15.60
C SER A 122 15.94 -25.42 15.06
N GLY A 123 15.71 -25.42 13.74
CA GLY A 123 15.03 -24.33 13.02
C GLY A 123 15.81 -23.01 13.01
N GLN A 124 17.10 -23.03 13.39
CA GLN A 124 17.90 -21.83 13.60
C GLN A 124 18.61 -21.32 12.34
N TRP A 125 18.85 -20.02 12.32
CA TRP A 125 19.48 -19.30 11.23
C TRP A 125 20.81 -18.71 11.66
N GLU A 126 21.80 -18.80 10.79
CA GLU A 126 23.02 -18.01 10.82
C GLU A 126 22.78 -16.71 10.05
N VAL A 127 22.96 -15.56 10.69
CA VAL A 127 22.78 -14.22 10.12
C VAL A 127 24.11 -13.49 10.17
N VAL A 128 24.64 -13.15 9.01
CA VAL A 128 25.89 -12.40 8.84
C VAL A 128 25.56 -10.94 8.59
N THR A 129 26.14 -10.06 9.40
CA THR A 129 25.94 -8.61 9.33
C THR A 129 27.27 -7.91 9.08
N VAL A 130 27.23 -6.79 8.35
CA VAL A 130 28.37 -5.90 8.13
C VAL A 130 28.02 -4.51 8.64
N ASP A 131 28.83 -3.97 9.54
CA ASP A 131 28.67 -2.61 10.06
C ASP A 131 29.22 -1.54 9.09
N ARG A 132 29.08 -0.26 9.46
CA ARG A 132 29.59 0.88 8.67
C ARG A 132 31.10 0.85 8.43
N ASP A 133 31.86 0.21 9.32
CA ASP A 133 33.31 0.14 9.29
C ASP A 133 33.78 -1.10 8.48
N GLY A 134 32.84 -1.85 7.90
CA GLY A 134 33.09 -3.06 7.12
C GLY A 134 33.36 -4.30 7.98
N ARG A 135 33.14 -4.22 9.30
CA ARG A 135 33.34 -5.36 10.20
C ARG A 135 32.17 -6.32 10.08
N GLU A 136 32.52 -7.58 9.84
CA GLU A 136 31.56 -8.67 9.70
C GLU A 136 31.36 -9.38 11.05
N GLU A 137 30.10 -9.61 11.41
CA GLU A 137 29.71 -10.38 12.59
C GLU A 137 28.70 -11.46 12.21
N THR A 138 28.83 -12.63 12.85
CA THR A 138 27.93 -13.77 12.64
C THR A 138 27.10 -14.01 13.90
N HIS A 139 25.78 -14.08 13.71
CA HIS A 139 24.80 -14.23 14.78
C HIS A 139 23.94 -15.46 14.56
N VAL A 140 23.47 -16.09 15.65
CA VAL A 140 22.51 -17.19 15.59
C VAL A 140 21.16 -16.76 16.14
N PHE A 141 20.09 -17.05 15.39
CA PHE A 141 18.72 -16.70 15.71
C PHE A 141 17.76 -17.89 15.57
N ASP A 142 16.73 -17.92 16.41
CA ASP A 142 15.66 -18.92 16.41
C ASP A 142 14.57 -18.61 15.37
N GLY A 143 14.53 -17.37 14.86
CA GLY A 143 13.68 -16.99 13.74
C GLY A 143 14.14 -15.72 13.04
N VAL A 144 13.64 -15.50 11.83
CA VAL A 144 13.99 -14.36 10.97
C VAL A 144 12.73 -13.72 10.38
N LEU A 145 12.56 -12.43 10.58
CA LEU A 145 11.51 -11.60 9.99
C LEU A 145 12.14 -10.63 8.98
N VAL A 146 11.89 -10.86 7.69
CA VAL A 146 12.44 -10.05 6.60
C VAL A 146 11.53 -8.87 6.31
N CYS A 147 12.00 -7.65 6.58
CA CYS A 147 11.25 -6.40 6.48
C CYS A 147 11.90 -5.38 5.52
N ALA A 148 12.69 -5.86 4.55
CA ALA A 148 13.51 -5.03 3.66
C ALA A 148 12.72 -4.29 2.56
N GLY A 149 11.41 -4.50 2.44
CA GLY A 149 10.58 -3.90 1.40
C GLY A 149 10.84 -4.46 0.00
N HIS A 150 10.16 -3.89 -1.01
CA HIS A 150 10.18 -4.45 -2.38
C HIS A 150 10.19 -3.38 -3.51
N TYR A 151 10.38 -2.10 -3.18
CA TYR A 151 10.50 -1.00 -4.15
C TYR A 151 11.95 -0.51 -4.26
N THR A 152 12.90 -1.45 -4.38
CA THR A 152 14.34 -1.17 -4.30
C THR A 152 15.05 -1.21 -5.65
N GLN A 153 14.58 -2.02 -6.61
CA GLN A 153 15.25 -2.17 -7.90
C GLN A 153 14.45 -1.46 -9.01
N PRO A 154 14.89 -0.29 -9.52
CA PRO A 154 14.16 0.40 -10.59
C PRO A 154 14.17 -0.41 -11.89
N ILE A 155 13.01 -0.56 -12.54
CA ILE A 155 12.92 -1.24 -13.84
C ILE A 155 13.05 -0.18 -14.93
N LYS A 156 14.17 -0.19 -15.67
CA LYS A 156 14.40 0.68 -16.83
C LYS A 156 14.35 -0.15 -18.13
N PRO A 157 13.18 -0.28 -18.80
CA PRO A 157 13.05 -1.10 -20.00
C PRO A 157 13.56 -0.35 -21.24
N LEU A 158 14.84 0.06 -21.25
CA LEU A 158 15.42 0.89 -22.32
C LEU A 158 15.36 0.19 -23.69
N SER A 159 15.42 -1.14 -23.71
CA SER A 159 15.25 -1.96 -24.91
C SER A 159 13.89 -1.78 -25.60
N ASP A 160 12.87 -1.35 -24.87
CA ASP A 160 11.51 -1.15 -25.40
C ASP A 160 11.39 0.19 -26.15
N PHE A 161 12.44 1.01 -26.15
CA PHE A 161 12.45 2.35 -26.72
C PHE A 161 13.55 2.49 -27.79
N PRO A 162 13.30 2.06 -29.04
CA PRO A 162 14.25 2.20 -30.13
C PRO A 162 14.75 3.64 -30.30
N GLY A 163 16.07 3.80 -30.47
CA GLY A 163 16.71 5.10 -30.67
C GLY A 163 16.91 5.94 -29.40
N ILE A 164 16.58 5.41 -28.21
CA ILE A 164 16.74 6.11 -26.93
C ILE A 164 18.18 6.57 -26.67
N ASP A 165 19.17 5.83 -27.19
CA ASP A 165 20.60 6.17 -27.09
C ASP A 165 20.97 7.45 -27.87
N THR A 166 20.10 7.89 -28.80
CA THR A 166 20.29 9.15 -29.55
C THR A 166 19.72 10.37 -28.82
N PHE A 167 18.99 10.17 -27.72
CA PHE A 167 18.34 11.25 -26.98
C PHE A 167 19.38 12.09 -26.23
N PRO A 168 19.52 13.39 -26.53
CA PRO A 168 20.55 14.23 -25.93
C PRO A 168 20.18 14.72 -24.51
N GLY A 169 18.91 14.57 -24.12
CA GLY A 169 18.39 15.02 -22.85
C GLY A 169 18.62 14.03 -21.71
N THR A 170 17.99 14.29 -20.56
CA THR A 170 18.15 13.46 -19.36
C THR A 170 17.10 12.36 -19.29
N ILE A 171 17.53 11.12 -19.03
CA ILE A 171 16.63 9.97 -18.81
C ILE A 171 16.85 9.44 -17.40
N ILE A 172 15.82 9.52 -16.57
CA ILE A 172 15.86 9.02 -15.19
C ILE A 172 14.69 8.08 -14.91
N HIS A 173 14.82 7.22 -13.92
CA HIS A 173 13.68 6.52 -13.33
C HIS A 173 13.05 7.37 -12.22
N SER A 174 11.77 7.13 -11.91
CA SER A 174 11.05 7.75 -10.78
C SER A 174 11.74 7.58 -9.41
N TRP A 175 12.65 6.61 -9.30
CA TRP A 175 13.49 6.38 -8.12
C TRP A 175 14.53 7.50 -7.90
N GLU A 176 15.01 8.09 -9.00
CA GLU A 176 16.00 9.18 -9.02
C GLU A 176 15.34 10.55 -8.89
N TYR A 177 14.04 10.65 -9.21
CA TYR A 177 13.29 11.90 -9.14
C TYR A 177 13.13 12.36 -7.69
N LYS A 178 13.35 13.66 -7.44
CA LYS A 178 13.33 14.27 -6.09
C LYS A 178 12.48 15.50 -6.01
N ASP A 179 12.62 16.37 -7.01
CA ASP A 179 11.99 17.68 -7.05
C ASP A 179 11.80 18.13 -8.50
N SER A 180 10.95 19.12 -8.67
CA SER A 180 10.56 19.66 -9.97
C SER A 180 11.46 20.79 -10.46
N ASP A 181 12.21 21.44 -9.57
CA ASP A 181 13.09 22.57 -9.88
C ASP A 181 14.04 22.35 -11.08
N PRO A 182 14.68 21.17 -11.25
CA PRO A 182 15.56 20.92 -12.40
C PRO A 182 14.84 20.94 -13.76
N TYR A 183 13.51 20.98 -13.77
CA TYR A 183 12.66 20.88 -14.96
C TYR A 183 11.90 22.17 -15.26
N LEU A 184 12.18 23.26 -14.53
CA LEU A 184 11.60 24.58 -14.79
C LEU A 184 11.78 25.00 -16.26
N GLY A 185 10.66 25.32 -16.93
CA GLY A 185 10.65 25.75 -18.33
C GLY A 185 11.04 24.67 -19.35
N LYS A 186 11.14 23.40 -18.96
CA LYS A 186 11.50 22.29 -19.87
C LYS A 186 10.27 21.61 -20.47
N ARG A 187 10.51 20.82 -21.52
CA ARG A 187 9.52 19.89 -22.09
C ARG A 187 9.85 18.47 -21.65
N VAL A 188 8.95 17.85 -20.89
CA VAL A 188 9.22 16.57 -20.21
C VAL A 188 8.20 15.50 -20.58
N VAL A 189 8.69 14.29 -20.87
CA VAL A 189 7.85 13.09 -21.07
C VAL A 189 7.94 12.18 -19.85
N VAL A 190 6.83 11.96 -19.17
CA VAL A 190 6.68 10.97 -18.11
C VAL A 190 6.11 9.68 -18.71
N VAL A 191 6.80 8.56 -18.55
CA VAL A 191 6.42 7.27 -19.14
C VAL A 191 5.87 6.34 -18.06
N GLY A 192 4.60 5.96 -18.19
CA GLY A 192 3.90 5.07 -17.26
C GLY A 192 2.99 5.82 -16.29
N ILE A 193 1.74 5.35 -16.16
CA ILE A 193 0.70 5.95 -15.33
C ILE A 193 0.43 5.13 -14.05
N GLY A 194 1.50 4.82 -13.31
CA GLY A 194 1.35 4.42 -11.90
C GLY A 194 1.08 5.63 -11.01
N ASN A 195 0.87 5.43 -9.70
CA ASN A 195 0.71 6.54 -8.76
C ASN A 195 1.89 7.55 -8.85
N SER A 196 3.14 7.06 -8.90
CA SER A 196 4.30 7.93 -9.10
C SER A 196 4.27 8.67 -10.43
N GLY A 197 3.81 8.03 -11.52
CA GLY A 197 3.71 8.67 -12.82
C GLY A 197 2.68 9.79 -12.87
N GLY A 198 1.51 9.58 -12.26
CA GLY A 198 0.50 10.62 -12.10
C GLY A 198 0.99 11.79 -11.24
N ASP A 199 1.58 11.50 -10.09
CA ASP A 199 2.06 12.53 -9.15
C ASP A 199 3.20 13.35 -9.75
N ILE A 200 4.21 12.69 -10.33
CA ILE A 200 5.35 13.38 -10.96
C ILE A 200 4.90 14.20 -12.18
N ALA A 201 4.02 13.66 -13.03
CA ALA A 201 3.52 14.42 -14.17
C ALA A 201 2.72 15.66 -13.74
N VAL A 202 1.88 15.53 -12.70
CA VAL A 202 1.16 16.68 -12.12
C VAL A 202 2.12 17.71 -11.54
N GLU A 203 3.13 17.28 -10.80
CA GLU A 203 4.12 18.19 -10.20
C GLU A 203 4.90 18.95 -11.28
N LEU A 204 5.41 18.23 -12.28
CA LEU A 204 6.12 18.82 -13.41
C LEU A 204 5.26 19.77 -14.23
N SER A 205 3.97 19.46 -14.44
CA SER A 205 3.06 20.33 -15.19
C SER A 205 2.90 21.72 -14.58
N ARG A 206 3.31 21.94 -13.32
CA ARG A 206 3.28 23.26 -12.68
C ARG A 206 4.45 24.16 -13.07
N VAL A 207 5.56 23.58 -13.51
CA VAL A 207 6.84 24.30 -13.69
C VAL A 207 7.42 24.15 -15.11
N CYS A 208 7.12 23.05 -15.78
CA CYS A 208 7.57 22.78 -17.15
C CYS A 208 6.86 23.69 -18.16
N GLU A 209 7.51 23.98 -19.30
CA GLU A 209 6.84 24.56 -20.46
C GLU A 209 5.72 23.62 -20.94
N LYS A 210 6.01 22.31 -20.97
CA LYS A 210 5.03 21.29 -21.31
C LYS A 210 5.35 19.95 -20.68
N THR A 211 4.33 19.28 -20.14
CA THR A 211 4.46 17.92 -19.63
C THR A 211 3.59 16.96 -20.46
N PHE A 212 4.17 15.82 -20.83
CA PHE A 212 3.47 14.74 -21.53
C PHE A 212 3.43 13.50 -20.65
N LEU A 213 2.26 12.91 -20.46
CA LEU A 213 2.11 11.65 -19.72
C LEU A 213 1.78 10.53 -20.71
N SER A 214 2.77 9.68 -20.98
CA SER A 214 2.65 8.54 -21.88
C SER A 214 2.14 7.30 -21.15
N THR A 215 1.11 6.68 -21.70
CA THR A 215 0.57 5.41 -21.21
C THR A 215 0.26 4.44 -22.34
N ARG A 216 0.53 3.16 -22.10
CA ARG A 216 0.19 2.08 -23.04
C ARG A 216 -1.26 1.62 -22.92
N LYS A 217 -1.81 1.64 -21.71
CA LYS A 217 -3.07 0.96 -21.39
C LYS A 217 -4.13 1.87 -20.78
N GLY A 218 -3.84 3.14 -20.52
CA GLY A 218 -4.68 4.03 -19.69
C GLY A 218 -4.66 3.64 -18.20
N ALA A 219 -5.40 4.38 -17.38
CA ALA A 219 -5.69 4.05 -15.99
C ALA A 219 -6.98 4.73 -15.53
N TRP A 220 -7.72 4.06 -14.65
CA TRP A 220 -8.77 4.71 -13.87
C TRP A 220 -8.11 5.63 -12.83
N VAL A 221 -8.57 6.89 -12.75
CA VAL A 221 -8.04 7.92 -11.84
C VAL A 221 -9.15 8.36 -10.90
N ILE A 222 -8.85 8.40 -9.60
CA ILE A 222 -9.77 8.86 -8.56
C ILE A 222 -9.05 9.79 -7.59
N GLY A 223 -9.76 10.79 -7.06
CA GLY A 223 -9.25 11.66 -6.01
C GLY A 223 -9.32 11.00 -4.63
N ARG A 224 -8.48 11.47 -3.70
CA ARG A 224 -8.54 11.15 -2.26
C ARG A 224 -9.82 11.68 -1.63
N VAL A 225 -10.33 12.81 -2.13
CA VAL A 225 -11.56 13.44 -1.67
C VAL A 225 -12.75 12.88 -2.45
N VAL A 226 -13.71 12.23 -1.78
CA VAL A 226 -14.94 11.71 -2.39
C VAL A 226 -16.18 12.40 -1.81
N ASP A 227 -17.35 11.75 -1.86
CA ASP A 227 -18.63 12.25 -1.40
C ASP A 227 -18.53 13.01 -0.07
N ARG A 228 -19.09 14.24 -0.05
CA ARG A 228 -19.12 15.15 1.10
C ARG A 228 -17.73 15.57 1.63
N GLY A 229 -16.68 15.46 0.80
CA GLY A 229 -15.34 15.87 1.18
C GLY A 229 -14.61 14.85 2.07
N LEU A 230 -15.09 13.60 2.13
CA LEU A 230 -14.55 12.57 3.01
C LEU A 230 -13.41 11.78 2.36
N PRO A 231 -12.52 11.15 3.16
CA PRO A 231 -11.47 10.29 2.64
C PRO A 231 -12.00 9.06 1.89
N LEU A 232 -11.44 8.81 0.70
CA LEU A 232 -11.82 7.73 -0.22
C LEU A 232 -11.89 6.36 0.47
N ASP A 233 -10.83 5.98 1.18
CA ASP A 233 -10.69 4.65 1.75
C ASP A 233 -11.64 4.42 2.94
N MET A 234 -11.89 5.43 3.78
CA MET A 234 -12.87 5.33 4.86
C MET A 234 -14.30 5.13 4.36
N VAL A 235 -14.64 5.69 3.19
CA VAL A 235 -15.97 5.54 2.58
C VAL A 235 -16.08 4.23 1.79
N MET A 236 -15.02 3.84 1.08
CA MET A 236 -15.06 2.70 0.15
C MET A 236 -14.72 1.36 0.81
N MET A 237 -13.85 1.34 1.83
CA MET A 237 -13.38 0.11 2.49
C MET A 237 -14.17 -0.18 3.76
N THR A 238 -15.43 -0.57 3.58
CA THR A 238 -16.33 -1.01 4.66
C THR A 238 -16.71 -2.47 4.49
N ARG A 239 -17.01 -3.17 5.60
CA ARG A 239 -17.40 -4.58 5.55
C ARG A 239 -18.75 -4.77 4.85
N ALA A 240 -19.68 -3.84 5.03
CA ALA A 240 -20.95 -3.84 4.32
C ALA A 240 -20.78 -3.74 2.79
N ARG A 241 -19.86 -2.90 2.31
CA ARG A 241 -19.53 -2.82 0.88
C ARG A 241 -18.82 -4.07 0.39
N ASP A 242 -17.90 -4.63 1.16
CA ASP A 242 -17.22 -5.89 0.81
C ASP A 242 -18.23 -7.04 0.66
N LEU A 243 -19.20 -7.15 1.57
CA LEU A 243 -20.31 -8.10 1.45
C LEU A 243 -21.13 -7.86 0.18
N PHE A 244 -21.45 -6.60 -0.13
CA PHE A 244 -22.17 -6.26 -1.36
C PHE A 244 -21.38 -6.64 -2.62
N TYR A 245 -20.05 -6.46 -2.61
CA TYR A 245 -19.19 -6.85 -3.73
C TYR A 245 -19.12 -8.36 -3.89
N TRP A 246 -19.17 -9.11 -2.79
CA TRP A 246 -19.23 -10.56 -2.82
C TRP A 246 -20.56 -11.10 -3.35
N LEU A 247 -21.67 -10.41 -3.08
CA LEU A 247 -23.01 -10.83 -3.51
C LEU A 247 -23.33 -10.51 -4.98
N LEU A 248 -22.69 -9.50 -5.58
CA LEU A 248 -23.00 -9.05 -6.93
C LEU A 248 -22.04 -9.59 -8.01
N PRO A 249 -22.54 -9.82 -9.24
CA PRO A 249 -21.67 -10.17 -10.36
C PRO A 249 -20.63 -9.06 -10.64
N ARG A 250 -19.36 -9.47 -10.84
CA ARG A 250 -18.25 -8.53 -11.15
C ARG A 250 -18.54 -7.60 -12.34
N ALA A 251 -19.25 -8.08 -13.37
CA ALA A 251 -19.62 -7.27 -14.53
C ALA A 251 -20.51 -6.08 -14.14
N LEU A 252 -21.50 -6.31 -13.26
CA LEU A 252 -22.39 -5.27 -12.76
C LEU A 252 -21.64 -4.28 -11.88
N LEU A 253 -20.77 -4.75 -10.98
CA LEU A 253 -19.94 -3.87 -10.14
C LEU A 253 -19.02 -2.98 -10.98
N ASN A 254 -18.36 -3.55 -11.99
CA ASN A 254 -17.55 -2.76 -12.92
C ASN A 254 -18.39 -1.67 -13.62
N LEU A 255 -19.59 -2.01 -14.11
CA LEU A 255 -20.48 -1.03 -14.74
C LEU A 255 -20.85 0.10 -13.78
N ILE A 256 -21.24 -0.23 -12.54
CA ILE A 256 -21.63 0.76 -11.53
C ILE A 256 -20.47 1.68 -11.20
N PHE A 257 -19.29 1.14 -10.88
CA PHE A 257 -18.14 1.96 -10.49
C PHE A 257 -17.58 2.80 -11.62
N GLU A 258 -17.52 2.27 -12.83
CA GLU A 258 -17.09 3.07 -13.99
C GLU A 258 -18.06 4.21 -14.26
N ARG A 259 -19.38 4.00 -14.12
CA ARG A 259 -20.36 5.08 -14.25
C ARG A 259 -20.17 6.15 -13.19
N ILE A 260 -20.06 5.76 -11.91
CA ILE A 260 -19.83 6.70 -10.79
C ILE A 260 -18.52 7.47 -11.01
N LEU A 261 -17.46 6.80 -11.43
CA LEU A 261 -16.17 7.44 -11.64
C LEU A 261 -16.19 8.41 -12.83
N ASN A 262 -16.85 8.02 -13.93
CA ASN A 262 -16.97 8.86 -15.12
C ASN A 262 -17.92 10.06 -14.93
N GLN A 263 -18.83 10.03 -13.95
CA GLN A 263 -19.62 11.21 -13.58
C GLN A 263 -18.74 12.35 -13.06
N ARG A 264 -17.58 12.04 -12.47
CA ARG A 264 -16.64 13.05 -11.98
C ARG A 264 -15.74 13.55 -13.10
N TYR A 265 -15.15 12.63 -13.87
CA TYR A 265 -14.31 12.94 -15.03
C TYR A 265 -14.56 11.89 -16.12
N ASP A 266 -14.97 12.29 -17.32
CA ASP A 266 -15.07 11.36 -18.45
C ASP A 266 -13.66 10.90 -18.84
N HIS A 267 -13.29 9.69 -18.42
CA HIS A 267 -11.95 9.16 -18.66
C HIS A 267 -11.65 8.97 -20.14
N LYS A 268 -12.68 8.78 -20.98
CA LYS A 268 -12.48 8.65 -22.43
C LYS A 268 -12.09 10.00 -23.01
N LEU A 269 -12.85 11.04 -22.67
CA LEU A 269 -12.59 12.42 -23.10
C LEU A 269 -11.18 12.88 -22.67
N TYR A 270 -10.76 12.51 -21.46
CA TYR A 270 -9.47 12.90 -20.89
C TYR A 270 -8.29 12.02 -21.37
N GLY A 271 -8.52 11.02 -22.22
CA GLY A 271 -7.46 10.10 -22.69
C GLY A 271 -6.90 9.18 -21.59
N LEU A 272 -7.67 8.96 -20.52
CA LEU A 272 -7.30 8.14 -19.36
C LEU A 272 -7.91 6.73 -19.42
N GLN A 273 -9.04 6.55 -20.11
CA GLN A 273 -9.82 5.31 -20.07
C GLN A 273 -8.96 4.09 -20.40
N PRO A 274 -8.86 3.11 -19.48
CA PRO A 274 -8.03 1.96 -19.74
C PRO A 274 -8.72 0.88 -20.57
N VAL A 275 -7.91 -0.04 -21.09
CA VAL A 275 -8.38 -1.26 -21.77
C VAL A 275 -8.95 -2.32 -20.82
N HIS A 276 -8.69 -2.20 -19.52
CA HIS A 276 -9.15 -3.12 -18.47
C HIS A 276 -10.31 -2.53 -17.67
N ARG A 277 -11.08 -3.39 -16.97
CA ARG A 277 -12.17 -2.92 -16.10
C ARG A 277 -11.62 -2.36 -14.79
N ILE A 278 -12.44 -1.59 -14.08
CA ILE A 278 -12.01 -0.88 -12.86
C ILE A 278 -11.62 -1.79 -11.70
N LEU A 279 -12.23 -2.96 -11.56
CA LEU A 279 -11.91 -3.89 -10.49
C LEU A 279 -10.65 -4.72 -10.75
N ASP A 280 -10.24 -4.86 -12.01
CA ASP A 280 -9.18 -5.79 -12.41
C ASP A 280 -7.79 -5.29 -11.98
N HIS A 281 -7.54 -3.99 -11.99
CA HIS A 281 -6.23 -3.41 -11.70
C HIS A 281 -6.29 -2.38 -10.57
N HIS A 282 -5.12 -1.90 -10.15
CA HIS A 282 -5.00 -0.77 -9.25
C HIS A 282 -5.48 0.52 -9.93
N ILE A 283 -6.14 1.37 -9.15
CA ILE A 283 -6.62 2.69 -9.56
C ILE A 283 -5.54 3.70 -9.17
N VAL A 284 -5.31 4.70 -10.01
CA VAL A 284 -4.41 5.81 -9.70
C VAL A 284 -5.13 6.79 -8.79
N ILE A 285 -4.52 7.11 -7.65
CA ILE A 285 -5.05 8.07 -6.69
C ILE A 285 -4.35 9.40 -6.91
N ASN A 286 -5.04 10.36 -7.51
CA ASN A 286 -4.51 11.70 -7.77
C ASN A 286 -5.65 12.72 -7.85
N ASP A 287 -5.55 13.78 -7.04
CA ASP A 287 -6.58 14.82 -6.94
C ASP A 287 -6.51 15.87 -8.05
N ASP A 288 -5.34 16.02 -8.67
CA ASP A 288 -5.01 17.15 -9.55
C ASP A 288 -4.93 16.77 -11.04
N LEU A 289 -4.67 15.49 -11.35
CA LEU A 289 -4.37 15.02 -12.70
C LEU A 289 -5.44 15.42 -13.74
N PRO A 290 -6.74 15.17 -13.51
CA PRO A 290 -7.76 15.65 -14.44
C PRO A 290 -7.74 17.18 -14.61
N GLY A 291 -7.55 17.94 -13.52
CA GLY A 291 -7.45 19.40 -13.58
C GLY A 291 -6.27 19.87 -14.44
N ARG A 292 -5.11 19.20 -14.34
CA ARG A 292 -3.92 19.51 -15.17
C ARG A 292 -4.11 19.20 -16.64
N ILE A 293 -4.85 18.13 -16.95
CA ILE A 293 -5.25 17.81 -18.33
C ILE A 293 -6.18 18.90 -18.87
N LEU A 294 -7.18 19.30 -18.08
CA LEU A 294 -8.17 20.31 -18.48
C LEU A 294 -7.54 21.69 -18.76
N LEU A 295 -6.54 22.09 -17.97
CA LEU A 295 -5.79 23.34 -18.17
C LEU A 295 -4.86 23.28 -19.39
N GLY A 296 -4.58 22.09 -19.90
CA GLY A 296 -3.66 21.88 -21.01
C GLY A 296 -2.19 21.90 -20.63
N ASP A 297 -1.82 22.08 -19.36
CA ASP A 297 -0.42 22.01 -18.88
C ASP A 297 0.16 20.60 -19.04
N LEU A 298 -0.70 19.59 -18.94
CA LEU A 298 -0.37 18.17 -19.05
C LEU A 298 -1.15 17.56 -20.23
N ALA A 299 -0.43 16.97 -21.18
CA ALA A 299 -1.04 16.28 -22.32
C ALA A 299 -0.87 14.76 -22.19
N MET A 300 -1.96 14.02 -22.33
CA MET A 300 -1.92 12.56 -22.42
C MET A 300 -1.33 12.14 -23.78
N LYS A 301 -0.50 11.10 -23.77
CA LYS A 301 0.09 10.50 -24.97
C LYS A 301 -0.07 8.98 -24.96
N SER A 302 -0.18 8.40 -26.16
CA SER A 302 -0.06 6.95 -26.33
C SER A 302 1.36 6.46 -25.97
N ASN A 303 1.61 5.16 -26.10
CA ASN A 303 2.92 4.59 -25.79
C ASN A 303 4.01 5.20 -26.68
N VAL A 304 5.20 5.44 -26.11
CA VAL A 304 6.38 5.84 -26.87
C VAL A 304 6.73 4.74 -27.88
N GLN A 305 6.90 5.12 -29.13
CA GLN A 305 7.26 4.24 -30.24
C GLN A 305 8.78 4.20 -30.44
N LYS A 306 9.43 5.37 -30.50
CA LYS A 306 10.86 5.52 -30.71
C LYS A 306 11.34 6.94 -30.37
N PHE A 307 12.64 7.09 -30.25
CA PHE A 307 13.35 8.36 -30.13
C PHE A 307 14.17 8.65 -31.38
N GLN A 308 14.33 9.93 -31.72
CA GLN A 308 15.27 10.39 -32.75
C GLN A 308 15.79 11.78 -32.36
N GLY A 309 17.01 11.84 -31.80
CA GLY A 309 17.51 13.07 -31.19
C GLY A 309 16.59 13.51 -30.06
N SER A 310 16.22 14.79 -29.99
CA SER A 310 15.27 15.33 -28.99
C SER A 310 13.78 15.14 -29.36
N MET A 311 13.47 14.32 -30.37
CA MET A 311 12.10 14.04 -30.79
C MET A 311 11.62 12.71 -30.22
N VAL A 312 10.37 12.68 -29.76
CA VAL A 312 9.72 11.47 -29.24
C VAL A 312 8.50 11.16 -30.10
N PHE A 313 8.49 9.97 -30.70
CA PHE A 313 7.40 9.47 -31.54
C PHE A 313 6.49 8.59 -30.70
N PHE A 314 5.19 8.75 -30.87
CA PHE A 314 4.17 7.98 -30.15
C PHE A 314 3.39 7.07 -31.10
N ASN A 315 2.79 6.00 -30.55
CA ASN A 315 2.08 4.98 -31.33
C ASN A 315 0.83 5.51 -32.08
N ASP A 316 0.29 6.66 -31.67
CA ASP A 316 -0.79 7.37 -32.36
C ASP A 316 -0.31 8.18 -33.59
N GLY A 317 0.99 8.14 -33.90
CA GLY A 317 1.60 8.89 -35.00
C GLY A 317 1.96 10.33 -34.64
N THR A 318 1.64 10.81 -33.44
CA THR A 318 2.09 12.13 -32.99
C THR A 318 3.57 12.14 -32.65
N VAL A 319 4.18 13.32 -32.81
CA VAL A 319 5.59 13.56 -32.51
C VAL A 319 5.68 14.79 -31.63
N GLU A 320 6.46 14.70 -30.56
CA GLU A 320 6.81 15.86 -29.75
C GLU A 320 8.29 16.17 -29.92
N GLU A 321 8.56 17.42 -30.26
CA GLU A 321 9.92 17.92 -30.49
C GLU A 321 10.48 18.60 -29.25
N LYS A 322 11.81 18.79 -29.25
CA LYS A 322 12.57 19.51 -28.22
C LYS A 322 12.30 18.99 -26.81
N ILE A 323 12.22 17.67 -26.64
CA ILE A 323 12.08 17.06 -25.31
C ILE A 323 13.42 17.14 -24.60
N ASP A 324 13.42 17.69 -23.39
CA ASP A 324 14.63 17.89 -22.58
C ASP A 324 14.86 16.74 -21.58
N ALA A 325 13.78 16.10 -21.14
CA ALA A 325 13.88 15.00 -20.19
C ALA A 325 12.79 13.93 -20.36
N VAL A 326 13.13 12.71 -19.97
CA VAL A 326 12.25 11.55 -19.89
C VAL A 326 12.30 10.99 -18.47
N ILE A 327 11.14 10.83 -17.83
CA ILE A 327 11.04 10.20 -16.52
C ILE A 327 10.30 8.87 -16.64
N LEU A 328 11.03 7.78 -16.43
CA LEU A 328 10.51 6.42 -16.46
C LEU A 328 9.82 6.11 -15.13
N CYS A 329 8.50 6.07 -15.13
CA CYS A 329 7.65 5.61 -14.04
C CYS A 329 7.20 4.16 -14.27
N THR A 330 8.17 3.31 -14.61
CA THR A 330 8.00 1.95 -15.15
C THR A 330 8.00 0.86 -14.08
N GLY A 331 8.01 1.25 -12.81
CA GLY A 331 7.86 0.34 -11.68
C GLY A 331 9.18 -0.21 -11.15
N TYR A 332 9.06 -1.17 -10.25
CA TYR A 332 10.19 -1.70 -9.49
C TYR A 332 10.16 -3.23 -9.50
N ASP A 333 11.34 -3.81 -9.42
CA ASP A 333 11.54 -5.20 -9.04
C ASP A 333 12.04 -5.28 -7.58
N TYR A 334 12.07 -6.49 -7.05
CA TYR A 334 12.60 -6.77 -5.73
C TYR A 334 13.56 -7.94 -5.75
N LYS A 335 14.58 -7.86 -4.89
CA LYS A 335 15.56 -8.91 -4.64
C LYS A 335 15.89 -8.96 -3.15
N PHE A 336 16.13 -10.16 -2.66
CA PHE A 336 16.61 -10.39 -1.30
C PHE A 336 17.96 -11.12 -1.39
N PRO A 337 19.05 -10.42 -1.76
CA PRO A 337 20.34 -11.05 -2.08
C PRO A 337 20.97 -11.78 -0.87
N PHE A 338 20.55 -11.44 0.34
CA PHE A 338 20.96 -12.09 1.58
C PHE A 338 20.22 -13.41 1.84
N LEU A 339 19.11 -13.70 1.15
CA LEU A 339 18.39 -14.97 1.29
C LEU A 339 18.99 -16.05 0.37
N PRO A 340 18.89 -17.34 0.77
CA PRO A 340 19.38 -18.42 -0.06
C PRO A 340 18.51 -18.56 -1.32
N THR A 341 19.16 -18.78 -2.45
CA THR A 341 18.50 -18.92 -3.77
C THR A 341 17.52 -20.08 -3.81
N SER A 342 17.67 -21.09 -2.96
CA SER A 342 16.72 -22.20 -2.81
C SER A 342 15.31 -21.77 -2.38
N LEU A 343 15.15 -20.59 -1.78
CA LEU A 343 13.83 -20.02 -1.47
C LEU A 343 13.16 -19.37 -2.68
N SER A 344 13.93 -18.99 -3.70
CA SER A 344 13.47 -18.40 -4.96
C SER A 344 13.50 -19.45 -6.07
N SER A 345 12.45 -20.28 -6.16
CA SER A 345 12.43 -21.50 -6.99
C SER A 345 11.56 -21.42 -8.26
N GLY A 346 11.31 -20.22 -8.80
CA GLY A 346 10.56 -20.03 -10.05
C GLY A 346 11.38 -19.48 -11.22
N SER A 347 10.82 -19.52 -12.43
CA SER A 347 11.46 -19.09 -13.69
C SER A 347 11.87 -17.61 -13.67
N ASP A 348 11.17 -16.79 -12.88
CA ASP A 348 11.38 -15.34 -12.77
C ASP A 348 12.09 -14.96 -11.44
N GLY A 349 12.60 -15.96 -10.71
CA GLY A 349 13.21 -15.78 -9.38
C GLY A 349 12.23 -15.37 -8.29
N ASP A 350 10.93 -15.68 -8.45
CA ASP A 350 9.88 -15.31 -7.51
C ASP A 350 9.90 -16.17 -6.23
N LEU A 351 9.56 -15.53 -5.10
CA LEU A 351 9.39 -16.21 -3.82
C LEU A 351 7.96 -16.77 -3.73
N LYS A 352 7.85 -18.10 -3.67
CA LYS A 352 6.56 -18.75 -3.39
C LYS A 352 6.26 -18.64 -1.90
N LEU A 353 5.28 -17.79 -1.54
CA LEU A 353 4.97 -17.49 -0.15
C LEU A 353 3.51 -17.78 0.18
N TYR A 354 3.29 -18.68 1.13
CA TYR A 354 1.98 -18.91 1.72
C TYR A 354 1.51 -17.62 2.39
N ARG A 355 0.32 -17.14 1.98
CA ARG A 355 -0.26 -15.87 2.43
C ARG A 355 0.67 -14.66 2.26
N ARG A 356 1.67 -14.73 1.36
CA ARG A 356 2.70 -13.70 1.14
C ARG A 356 3.61 -13.50 2.36
N ILE A 357 3.75 -14.53 3.19
CA ILE A 357 4.54 -14.50 4.43
C ILE A 357 5.54 -15.66 4.50
N PHE A 358 5.07 -16.90 4.43
CA PHE A 358 5.88 -18.08 4.77
C PHE A 358 6.31 -18.86 3.53
N PRO A 359 7.60 -19.16 3.34
CA PRO A 359 8.05 -20.10 2.31
C PRO A 359 7.61 -21.54 2.66
N PRO A 360 6.81 -22.22 1.83
CA PRO A 360 6.31 -23.55 2.14
C PRO A 360 7.37 -24.65 2.00
N SER A 361 8.52 -24.34 1.40
CA SER A 361 9.66 -25.25 1.25
C SER A 361 10.47 -25.43 2.54
N LEU A 362 10.21 -24.63 3.57
CA LEU A 362 10.91 -24.74 4.85
C LEU A 362 10.32 -25.84 5.72
N GLU A 363 11.19 -26.73 6.23
CA GLU A 363 10.81 -27.76 7.22
C GLU A 363 10.37 -27.17 8.56
N ARG A 364 11.01 -26.06 8.97
CA ARG A 364 10.69 -25.31 10.18
C ARG A 364 10.18 -23.92 9.81
N PRO A 365 8.99 -23.50 10.28
CA PRO A 365 8.38 -22.21 9.92
C PRO A 365 8.99 -21.05 10.73
N THR A 366 10.31 -20.91 10.70
CA THR A 366 11.07 -19.92 11.49
C THR A 366 11.55 -18.74 10.65
N LEU A 367 11.15 -18.63 9.38
CA LEU A 367 11.41 -17.45 8.55
C LEU A 367 10.11 -16.95 7.91
N ALA A 368 9.90 -15.63 7.97
CA ALA A 368 8.75 -14.95 7.40
C ALA A 368 9.16 -13.68 6.65
N ILE A 369 8.56 -13.44 5.49
CA ILE A 369 8.72 -12.21 4.70
C ILE A 369 7.52 -11.30 4.98
N LEU A 370 7.77 -10.05 5.36
CA LEU A 370 6.73 -9.12 5.78
C LEU A 370 6.69 -7.90 4.85
N GLY A 371 5.49 -7.54 4.38
CA GLY A 371 5.27 -6.42 3.47
C GLY A 371 5.56 -6.71 1.99
N LEU A 372 5.69 -7.98 1.58
CA LEU A 372 5.83 -8.38 0.18
C LEU A 372 4.45 -8.67 -0.46
N PHE A 373 3.62 -7.64 -0.57
CA PHE A 373 2.32 -7.70 -1.25
C PHE A 373 1.89 -6.29 -1.70
N GLN A 374 0.91 -6.24 -2.59
CA GLN A 374 0.27 -5.02 -3.09
C GLN A 374 -1.24 -5.13 -2.90
N THR A 375 -1.84 -4.06 -2.40
CA THR A 375 -3.26 -4.00 -2.12
C THR A 375 -3.78 -2.58 -2.32
N LYS A 376 -5.09 -2.44 -2.55
CA LYS A 376 -5.76 -1.14 -2.71
C LYS A 376 -5.89 -0.38 -1.39
N GLY A 377 -5.74 -1.05 -0.23
CA GLY A 377 -5.81 -0.46 1.11
C GLY A 377 -4.46 -0.16 1.75
N ALA A 378 -4.48 0.15 3.05
CA ALA A 378 -3.27 0.57 3.76
C ALA A 378 -2.35 -0.62 4.09
N ILE A 379 -1.05 -0.45 3.84
CA ILE A 379 -0.06 -1.51 4.06
C ILE A 379 0.31 -1.69 5.53
N MET A 380 0.37 -0.62 6.32
CA MET A 380 0.81 -0.63 7.72
C MET A 380 -0.03 -1.57 8.62
N PRO A 381 -1.37 -1.49 8.64
CA PRO A 381 -2.15 -2.42 9.46
C PRO A 381 -2.15 -3.86 8.91
N ALA A 382 -2.03 -4.02 7.58
CA ALA A 382 -1.92 -5.34 6.98
C ALA A 382 -0.61 -6.03 7.36
N VAL A 383 0.53 -5.32 7.34
CA VAL A 383 1.82 -5.87 7.77
C VAL A 383 1.91 -6.03 9.29
N GLU A 384 1.21 -5.23 10.08
CA GLU A 384 1.05 -5.49 11.52
C GLU A 384 0.37 -6.84 11.74
N LEU A 385 -0.73 -7.14 11.04
CA LEU A 385 -1.39 -8.45 11.14
C LEU A 385 -0.47 -9.58 10.66
N GLN A 386 0.31 -9.37 9.59
CA GLN A 386 1.34 -10.34 9.19
C GLN A 386 2.35 -10.58 10.31
N ALA A 387 2.85 -9.52 10.96
CA ALA A 387 3.82 -9.60 12.05
C ALA A 387 3.24 -10.27 13.31
N ARG A 388 1.97 -10.00 13.67
CA ARG A 388 1.26 -10.67 14.76
C ARG A 388 1.14 -12.16 14.50
N TRP A 389 0.81 -12.57 13.28
CA TRP A 389 0.75 -13.99 12.96
C TRP A 389 2.14 -14.64 12.92
N ALA A 390 3.13 -13.98 12.30
CA ALA A 390 4.50 -14.49 12.17
C ALA A 390 5.19 -14.69 13.52
N SER A 391 5.10 -13.70 14.41
CA SER A 391 5.64 -13.81 15.78
C SER A 391 5.02 -14.98 16.55
N ARG A 392 3.70 -15.18 16.45
CA ARG A 392 3.01 -16.31 17.08
C ARG A 392 3.38 -17.66 16.51
N VAL A 393 3.62 -17.77 15.21
CA VAL A 393 4.13 -19.00 14.58
C VAL A 393 5.54 -19.31 15.06
N ILE A 394 6.43 -18.30 15.10
CA ILE A 394 7.80 -18.47 15.63
C ILE A 394 7.79 -18.84 17.12
N ALA A 395 6.90 -18.24 17.90
CA ALA A 395 6.70 -18.60 19.31
C ALA A 395 6.14 -20.02 19.51
N GLY A 396 5.54 -20.61 18.48
CA GLY A 396 4.88 -21.92 18.53
C GLY A 396 3.44 -21.86 19.05
N LEU A 397 2.83 -20.68 19.10
CA LEU A 397 1.45 -20.45 19.52
C LEU A 397 0.43 -20.66 18.39
N ASN A 398 0.89 -20.59 17.14
CA ASN A 398 0.12 -20.89 15.93
C ASN A 398 0.90 -21.87 15.05
N HIS A 399 0.19 -22.69 14.27
CA HIS A 399 0.80 -23.69 13.40
C HIS A 399 0.36 -23.49 11.94
N LEU A 400 1.30 -23.66 11.02
CA LEU A 400 1.01 -23.64 9.59
C LEU A 400 0.39 -24.97 9.15
N PRO A 401 -0.47 -24.95 8.11
CA PRO A 401 -0.96 -26.20 7.50
C PRO A 401 0.19 -26.93 6.78
N PRO A 402 0.01 -28.22 6.41
CA PRO A 402 0.98 -28.96 5.62
C PRO A 402 1.39 -28.25 4.32
N ALA A 403 2.65 -28.44 3.90
CA ALA A 403 3.23 -27.77 2.73
C ALA A 403 2.39 -27.91 1.46
N GLU A 404 1.81 -29.08 1.20
CA GLU A 404 0.94 -29.30 0.03
C GLU A 404 -0.29 -28.39 0.03
N LYS A 405 -0.90 -28.15 1.20
CA LYS A 405 -2.06 -27.23 1.30
C LYS A 405 -1.62 -25.79 1.10
N MET A 406 -0.44 -25.42 1.59
CA MET A 406 0.13 -24.10 1.38
C MET A 406 0.40 -23.85 -0.11
N VAL A 407 1.03 -24.79 -0.81
CA VAL A 407 1.32 -24.69 -2.26
C VAL A 407 0.04 -24.58 -3.07
N LYS A 408 -0.96 -25.43 -2.82
CA LYS A 408 -2.27 -25.35 -3.50
C LYS A 408 -2.96 -24.00 -3.29
N SER A 409 -2.84 -23.41 -2.10
CA SER A 409 -3.37 -22.07 -1.83
C SER A 409 -2.65 -20.99 -2.63
N ILE A 410 -1.31 -21.07 -2.74
CA ILE A 410 -0.51 -20.12 -3.51
C ILE A 410 -0.92 -20.18 -4.99
N GLU A 411 -0.98 -21.39 -5.56
CA GLU A 411 -1.35 -21.61 -6.95
C GLU A 411 -2.75 -21.08 -7.24
N LYS A 412 -3.73 -21.37 -6.38
CA LYS A 412 -5.09 -20.86 -6.52
C LYS A 412 -5.13 -19.34 -6.58
N ASP A 413 -4.42 -18.67 -5.67
CA ASP A 413 -4.41 -17.20 -5.62
C ASP A 413 -3.70 -16.60 -6.83
N VAL A 414 -2.56 -17.16 -7.24
CA VAL A 414 -1.82 -16.72 -8.44
C VAL A 414 -2.68 -16.89 -9.69
N GLN A 415 -3.32 -18.04 -9.88
CA GLN A 415 -4.21 -18.29 -11.02
C GLN A 415 -5.42 -17.35 -11.05
N ALA A 416 -5.97 -17.00 -9.89
CA ALA A 416 -7.05 -16.01 -9.81
C ALA A 416 -6.58 -14.62 -10.29
N ASN A 417 -5.35 -14.22 -9.90
CA ASN A 417 -4.77 -12.93 -10.23
C ASN A 417 -4.20 -12.84 -11.65
N LEU A 418 -3.80 -13.94 -12.28
CA LEU A 418 -3.32 -13.97 -13.68
C LEU A 418 -4.36 -13.49 -14.69
N LYS A 419 -5.65 -13.49 -14.32
CA LYS A 419 -6.72 -12.88 -15.12
C LYS A 419 -6.53 -11.38 -15.32
N SER A 420 -5.83 -10.72 -14.40
CA SER A 420 -5.63 -9.28 -14.40
C SER A 420 -4.16 -8.90 -14.53
N TYR A 421 -3.22 -9.73 -14.07
CA TYR A 421 -1.79 -9.38 -14.07
C TYR A 421 -1.01 -10.28 -15.04
N PRO A 422 -0.13 -9.69 -15.87
CA PRO A 422 0.46 -10.39 -17.01
C PRO A 422 1.55 -11.41 -16.65
N SER A 423 2.13 -11.35 -15.44
CA SER A 423 3.17 -12.28 -15.00
C SER A 423 2.83 -12.95 -13.67
N PRO A 424 3.26 -14.20 -13.45
CA PRO A 424 3.08 -14.90 -12.17
C PRO A 424 3.68 -14.12 -10.99
N LYS A 425 4.86 -13.54 -11.17
CA LYS A 425 5.55 -12.72 -10.15
C LYS A 425 4.69 -11.53 -9.70
N LEU A 426 4.10 -10.78 -10.64
CA LEU A 426 3.21 -9.67 -10.31
C LEU A 426 1.90 -10.17 -9.69
N ALA A 427 1.32 -11.23 -10.24
CA ALA A 427 0.09 -11.84 -9.75
C ALA A 427 0.22 -12.35 -8.30
N ALA A 428 1.38 -12.87 -7.92
CA ALA A 428 1.64 -13.35 -6.57
C ALA A 428 1.55 -12.25 -5.50
N LEU A 429 1.91 -11.01 -5.84
CA LEU A 429 1.88 -9.88 -4.89
C LEU A 429 0.47 -9.38 -4.58
N GLN A 430 -0.51 -9.59 -5.46
CA GLN A 430 -1.79 -8.88 -5.40
C GLN A 430 -2.75 -9.52 -4.39
N VAL A 431 -3.35 -8.68 -3.54
CA VAL A 431 -4.37 -9.10 -2.57
C VAL A 431 -5.51 -8.09 -2.44
N ASP A 432 -6.74 -8.59 -2.33
CA ASP A 432 -7.90 -7.78 -1.94
C ASP A 432 -7.84 -7.45 -0.46
N HIS A 433 -7.94 -6.17 -0.11
CA HIS A 433 -7.57 -5.66 1.21
C HIS A 433 -8.31 -6.33 2.38
N ILE A 434 -9.64 -6.20 2.44
CA ILE A 434 -10.47 -6.72 3.55
C ILE A 434 -10.40 -8.25 3.63
N PRO A 435 -10.61 -9.02 2.53
CA PRO A 435 -10.48 -10.47 2.57
C PRO A 435 -9.10 -10.94 3.04
N TYR A 436 -8.03 -10.25 2.65
CA TYR A 436 -6.67 -10.59 3.05
C TYR A 436 -6.45 -10.36 4.54
N ILE A 437 -6.69 -9.16 5.05
CA ILE A 437 -6.47 -8.85 6.48
C ILE A 437 -7.36 -9.70 7.38
N ASP A 438 -8.60 -10.00 6.97
CA ASP A 438 -9.49 -10.90 7.71
C ASP A 438 -8.96 -12.34 7.72
N SER A 439 -8.37 -12.80 6.62
CA SER A 439 -7.77 -14.13 6.56
C SER A 439 -6.62 -14.27 7.56
N ILE A 440 -5.76 -13.26 7.68
CA ILE A 440 -4.66 -13.26 8.66
C ILE A 440 -5.21 -13.08 10.08
N ALA A 441 -6.18 -12.18 10.29
CA ALA A 441 -6.80 -11.96 11.59
C ALA A 441 -7.48 -13.23 12.14
N LYS A 442 -8.00 -14.11 11.27
CA LYS A 442 -8.53 -15.43 11.66
C LYS A 442 -7.43 -16.34 12.18
N GLU A 443 -6.27 -16.39 11.52
CA GLU A 443 -5.13 -17.18 11.97
C GLU A 443 -4.59 -16.69 13.32
N VAL A 444 -4.60 -15.38 13.56
CA VAL A 444 -4.22 -14.78 14.86
C VAL A 444 -5.31 -14.99 15.93
N GLY A 445 -6.57 -15.16 15.54
CA GLY A 445 -7.71 -15.27 16.45
C GLY A 445 -8.29 -13.92 16.91
N VAL A 446 -8.16 -12.87 16.09
CA VAL A 446 -8.64 -11.49 16.37
C VAL A 446 -9.63 -10.96 15.34
N HIS A 447 -10.10 -11.82 14.45
CA HIS A 447 -11.14 -11.46 13.49
C HIS A 447 -12.46 -11.14 14.24
N PRO A 448 -13.06 -9.95 14.05
CA PRO A 448 -14.25 -9.55 14.78
C PRO A 448 -15.45 -10.45 14.42
N ASN A 449 -16.12 -11.02 15.43
CA ASN A 449 -17.40 -11.69 15.24
C ASN A 449 -18.53 -10.65 15.28
N ILE A 450 -19.00 -10.24 14.10
CA ILE A 450 -19.96 -9.15 13.95
C ILE A 450 -21.32 -9.49 14.58
N ALA A 451 -21.81 -10.72 14.42
CA ALA A 451 -23.07 -11.15 15.03
C ALA A 451 -23.00 -11.06 16.56
N TRP A 452 -21.90 -11.51 17.14
CA TRP A 452 -21.67 -11.39 18.59
C TRP A 452 -21.51 -9.94 19.05
N LEU A 453 -20.81 -9.10 18.27
CA LEU A 453 -20.69 -7.68 18.57
C LEU A 453 -22.05 -6.97 18.54
N LEU A 454 -22.91 -7.29 17.58
CA LEU A 454 -24.26 -6.72 17.50
C LEU A 454 -25.14 -7.10 18.70
N LEU A 455 -24.91 -8.28 19.30
CA LEU A 455 -25.61 -8.69 20.52
C LEU A 455 -25.05 -8.02 21.78
N LYS A 456 -23.71 -7.95 21.91
CA LYS A 456 -23.04 -7.50 23.14
C LYS A 456 -22.85 -5.98 23.21
N ASP A 457 -22.51 -5.35 22.09
CA ASP A 457 -22.24 -3.92 21.97
C ASP A 457 -22.72 -3.41 20.59
N PRO A 458 -24.04 -3.20 20.42
CA PRO A 458 -24.64 -2.86 19.13
C PRO A 458 -24.01 -1.64 18.48
N ALA A 459 -23.60 -0.64 19.27
CA ALA A 459 -22.97 0.57 18.77
C ALA A 459 -21.64 0.27 18.05
N VAL A 460 -20.79 -0.57 18.66
CA VAL A 460 -19.55 -1.02 18.02
C VAL A 460 -19.85 -1.96 16.86
N GLY A 461 -20.75 -2.93 17.02
CA GLY A 461 -21.12 -3.88 15.97
C GLY A 461 -21.58 -3.20 14.68
N LEU A 462 -22.43 -2.18 14.78
CA LEU A 462 -22.89 -1.38 13.63
C LEU A 462 -21.74 -0.59 12.99
N ARG A 463 -20.84 0.01 13.78
CA ARG A 463 -19.68 0.76 13.26
C ARG A 463 -18.64 -0.15 12.62
N VAL A 464 -18.46 -1.36 13.13
CA VAL A 464 -17.59 -2.38 12.53
C VAL A 464 -18.11 -2.81 11.17
N PHE A 465 -19.43 -2.99 11.04
CA PHE A 465 -20.04 -3.48 9.80
C PHE A 465 -20.23 -2.37 8.74
N PHE A 466 -20.89 -1.27 9.09
CA PHE A 466 -21.24 -0.19 8.15
C PHE A 466 -20.19 0.91 8.06
N GLY A 467 -19.36 1.07 9.11
CA GLY A 467 -18.29 2.05 9.13
C GLY A 467 -17.03 1.59 8.40
N PRO A 468 -15.98 2.44 8.40
CA PRO A 468 -14.68 2.09 7.83
C PRO A 468 -14.10 0.85 8.52
N CYS A 469 -13.47 -0.03 7.74
CA CYS A 469 -12.73 -1.19 8.23
C CYS A 469 -11.37 -0.75 8.83
N SER A 470 -11.43 0.10 9.86
CA SER A 470 -10.27 0.64 10.55
C SER A 470 -9.49 -0.46 11.30
N PRO A 471 -8.17 -0.34 11.44
CA PRO A 471 -7.34 -1.39 12.05
C PRO A 471 -7.64 -1.65 13.53
N TYR A 472 -8.22 -0.67 14.24
CA TYR A 472 -8.68 -0.80 15.63
C TYR A 472 -9.58 -2.04 15.87
N GLN A 473 -10.32 -2.47 14.84
CA GLN A 473 -11.22 -3.62 14.91
C GLN A 473 -10.49 -4.92 15.27
N PHE A 474 -9.21 -5.04 14.90
CA PHE A 474 -8.40 -6.23 15.15
C PHE A 474 -7.74 -6.25 16.54
N ARG A 475 -8.09 -5.29 17.40
CA ARG A 475 -7.69 -5.23 18.82
C ARG A 475 -8.89 -5.23 19.77
N LEU A 476 -10.10 -5.44 19.25
CA LEU A 476 -11.34 -5.54 20.05
C LEU A 476 -11.39 -6.79 20.93
N ASN A 477 -10.69 -7.85 20.56
CA ASN A 477 -10.63 -9.12 21.28
C ASN A 477 -9.36 -9.91 20.92
N GLY A 478 -9.19 -11.06 21.57
CA GLY A 478 -8.09 -11.98 21.30
C GLY A 478 -6.73 -11.49 21.82
N PRO A 479 -5.65 -12.17 21.41
CA PRO A 479 -4.29 -11.85 21.86
C PRO A 479 -3.90 -10.42 21.51
N GLY A 480 -3.32 -9.70 22.48
CA GLY A 480 -2.93 -8.30 22.28
C GLY A 480 -4.09 -7.32 22.22
N HIS A 481 -5.25 -7.63 22.83
CA HIS A 481 -6.38 -6.71 23.00
C HIS A 481 -5.93 -5.32 23.50
N TRP A 482 -6.52 -4.26 22.93
CA TRP A 482 -6.26 -2.87 23.34
C TRP A 482 -7.53 -2.23 23.90
N SER A 483 -7.48 -1.79 25.16
CA SER A 483 -8.64 -1.18 25.85
C SER A 483 -9.18 0.07 25.14
N GLY A 484 -8.34 0.80 24.41
CA GLY A 484 -8.73 1.97 23.64
C GLY A 484 -9.45 1.65 22.32
N ALA A 485 -9.47 0.39 21.86
CA ALA A 485 -9.96 0.01 20.53
C ALA A 485 -11.43 0.40 20.32
N ARG A 486 -12.27 0.13 21.33
CA ARG A 486 -13.68 0.51 21.33
C ARG A 486 -13.86 2.01 21.11
N GLN A 487 -13.18 2.82 21.92
CA GLN A 487 -13.31 4.28 21.86
C GLN A 487 -12.76 4.82 20.54
N ALA A 488 -11.65 4.27 20.05
CA ALA A 488 -11.06 4.65 18.77
C ALA A 488 -12.04 4.44 17.60
N ILE A 489 -12.75 3.30 17.55
CA ILE A 489 -13.76 3.00 16.51
C ILE A 489 -14.94 3.97 16.57
N LEU A 490 -15.41 4.31 17.78
CA LEU A 490 -16.58 5.18 17.95
C LEU A 490 -16.28 6.65 17.56
N THR A 491 -15.05 7.11 17.82
CA THR A 491 -14.61 8.52 17.66
C THR A 491 -13.74 8.79 16.44
N GLN A 492 -13.48 7.80 15.58
CA GLN A 492 -12.63 7.98 14.40
C GLN A 492 -13.09 9.12 13.48
N TRP A 493 -14.39 9.31 13.32
CA TRP A 493 -14.93 10.42 12.51
C TRP A 493 -14.71 11.79 13.16
N ASP A 494 -14.62 11.85 14.50
CA ASP A 494 -14.29 13.09 15.22
C ASP A 494 -12.83 13.47 14.95
N ARG A 495 -11.92 12.49 15.02
CA ARG A 495 -10.49 12.70 14.67
C ARG A 495 -10.31 13.06 13.20
N VAL A 496 -11.12 12.50 12.29
CA VAL A 496 -11.13 12.88 10.87
C VAL A 496 -11.57 14.32 10.68
N ALA A 497 -12.62 14.74 11.40
CA ALA A 497 -13.16 16.09 11.29
C ALA A 497 -12.25 17.15 11.92
N LYS A 498 -11.54 16.83 13.01
CA LYS A 498 -10.72 17.78 13.78
C LYS A 498 -9.75 18.63 12.94
N PRO A 499 -8.89 18.07 12.07
CA PRO A 499 -7.97 18.87 11.25
C PRO A 499 -8.68 19.65 10.12
N MET A 500 -9.93 19.31 9.79
CA MET A 500 -10.71 20.00 8.75
C MET A 500 -11.56 21.15 9.33
N LYS A 501 -12.00 21.05 10.59
CA LYS A 501 -12.81 22.05 11.29
C LYS A 501 -11.93 23.13 11.95
N THR A 502 -11.07 23.78 11.18
CA THR A 502 -10.15 24.83 11.67
C THR A 502 -10.81 26.18 11.91
N ARG A 503 -12.07 26.35 11.47
CA ARG A 503 -12.89 27.55 11.68
C ARG A 503 -14.26 27.13 12.22
N SER A 504 -14.66 27.72 13.35
CA SER A 504 -16.02 27.55 13.88
C SER A 504 -17.03 28.29 12.98
N ILE A 505 -18.11 27.60 12.63
CA ILE A 505 -19.27 28.18 11.94
C ILE A 505 -20.39 28.23 12.99
N PRO A 506 -20.99 29.39 13.29
CA PRO A 506 -22.15 29.46 14.17
C PRO A 506 -23.24 28.55 13.61
N GLU A 507 -23.71 27.60 14.40
CA GLU A 507 -24.89 26.85 14.00
C GLU A 507 -26.07 27.84 13.94
N PRO A 508 -26.82 27.92 12.83
CA PRO A 508 -28.05 28.71 12.84
C PRO A 508 -28.92 28.19 13.97
N SER A 509 -29.49 29.08 14.79
CA SER A 509 -30.43 28.73 15.84
C SER A 509 -31.54 27.88 15.25
N SER A 510 -31.51 26.57 15.51
CA SER A 510 -32.48 25.65 14.94
C SER A 510 -33.85 25.94 15.54
N PHE A 511 -34.78 26.41 14.71
CA PHE A 511 -36.20 26.28 15.03
C PHE A 511 -36.48 24.78 15.17
N GLY A 512 -36.84 24.37 16.39
CA GLY A 512 -37.14 22.99 16.71
C GLY A 512 -38.34 22.52 15.91
N LEU A 513 -38.09 21.70 14.89
CA LEU A 513 -39.04 20.73 14.36
C LEU A 513 -38.27 19.76 13.46
N ILE A 514 -38.47 18.47 13.72
CA ILE A 514 -37.90 17.29 13.05
C ILE A 514 -36.59 16.78 13.71
N SER A 515 -36.72 16.11 14.85
CA SER A 515 -35.67 15.26 15.43
C SER A 515 -36.18 13.90 15.95
N TRP A 516 -37.18 13.29 15.29
CA TRP A 516 -37.73 11.99 15.73
C TRP A 516 -37.99 10.97 14.60
N LEU A 517 -37.34 11.11 13.42
CA LEU A 517 -37.40 10.09 12.34
C LEU A 517 -36.02 9.52 11.95
N GLY A 518 -34.94 9.95 12.59
CA GLY A 518 -33.56 9.65 12.17
C GLY A 518 -32.93 8.35 12.65
N LEU A 519 -33.59 7.54 13.49
CA LEU A 519 -32.91 6.41 14.18
C LEU A 519 -33.50 5.01 13.97
N SER A 520 -34.53 4.85 13.13
CA SER A 520 -35.04 3.52 12.75
C SER A 520 -35.23 3.31 11.24
N GLY A 521 -35.21 4.38 10.43
CA GLY A 521 -35.32 4.29 8.97
C GLY A 521 -34.01 4.11 8.22
N GLY A 522 -32.86 4.27 8.87
CA GLY A 522 -31.55 4.43 8.21
C GLY A 522 -31.14 3.25 7.32
N ALA A 523 -31.41 2.00 7.70
CA ALA A 523 -31.03 0.85 6.86
C ALA A 523 -31.87 0.75 5.58
N ALA A 524 -33.19 0.99 5.68
CA ALA A 524 -34.10 0.99 4.53
C ALA A 524 -33.93 2.25 3.67
N LEU A 525 -33.65 3.41 4.26
CA LEU A 525 -33.34 4.63 3.54
C LEU A 525 -31.96 4.58 2.87
N ILE A 526 -30.96 3.92 3.46
CA ILE A 526 -29.66 3.71 2.80
C ILE A 526 -29.81 2.73 1.64
N PHE A 527 -30.61 1.66 1.79
CA PHE A 527 -30.93 0.76 0.69
C PHE A 527 -31.74 1.47 -0.40
N ALA A 528 -32.70 2.32 -0.02
CA ALA A 528 -33.49 3.13 -0.94
C ALA A 528 -32.68 4.28 -1.57
N LEU A 529 -31.71 4.87 -0.88
CA LEU A 529 -30.83 5.92 -1.42
C LEU A 529 -29.73 5.34 -2.31
N MET A 530 -29.23 4.14 -2.00
CA MET A 530 -28.39 3.38 -2.93
C MET A 530 -29.20 2.95 -4.15
N ALA A 531 -30.44 2.51 -3.97
CA ALA A 531 -31.35 2.22 -5.09
C ALA A 531 -31.74 3.49 -5.87
N MET A 532 -31.89 4.66 -5.23
CA MET A 532 -32.18 5.95 -5.86
C MET A 532 -30.95 6.62 -6.48
N GLN A 533 -29.72 6.21 -6.17
CA GLN A 533 -28.54 6.55 -6.97
C GLN A 533 -28.43 5.63 -8.22
N ILE A 534 -28.98 4.42 -8.13
CA ILE A 534 -29.04 3.46 -9.23
C ILE A 534 -30.19 3.78 -10.21
N PHE A 535 -31.33 4.30 -9.73
CA PHE A 535 -32.53 4.52 -10.55
C PHE A 535 -32.38 5.61 -11.65
N PRO A 536 -31.73 6.76 -11.41
CA PRO A 536 -31.47 7.77 -12.45
C PRO A 536 -30.49 7.28 -13.51
N LEU A 537 -29.64 6.28 -13.20
CA LEU A 537 -28.70 5.67 -14.14
C LEU A 537 -29.37 4.72 -15.16
N PHE A 538 -30.67 4.45 -15.01
CA PHE A 538 -31.48 3.67 -15.97
C PHE A 538 -32.46 4.52 -16.78
N LEU A 539 -32.61 5.82 -16.46
CA LEU A 539 -33.58 6.70 -17.10
C LEU A 539 -32.98 7.65 -18.16
N ASN A 540 -31.66 7.74 -18.27
CA ASN A 540 -30.99 8.49 -19.35
C ASN A 540 -30.32 7.53 -20.33
N ASN A 541 -31.12 6.94 -21.20
CA ASN A 541 -30.69 6.43 -22.50
C ASN A 541 -31.41 7.28 -23.55
N ASP A 542 -30.76 8.35 -24.00
CA ASP A 542 -30.95 8.97 -25.30
C ASP A 542 -29.57 9.31 -25.87
#